data_AF-M6K4P4-F1
#
_entry.id   AF-M6K4P4-F1
#
_cell.length_a   1.000
_cell.length_b   1.000
_cell.length_c   1.000
_cell.angle_alpha   90.00
_cell.angle_beta   90.00
_cell.angle_gamma   90.00
#
_symmetry.space_group_name_H-M   'P 1'
#
loop_
_entity.id
_entity.type
_entity.pdbx_description
1 polymer ?
#
loop_
_entity_poly.entity_id
_entity_poly.type
_entity_poly.pdbx_seq_one_letter_code
_entity_poly.pdbx_strand_id
1 'polypeptide(L)'
;MILQTKKFQRIMTRYCRFNGFFEEELRSSHIAPEKLDLKNRSLETLFFLFQSICNPSTIQFLHELPDPSWIRFWEDRGIQFCNFQLLKRNSKKIFQSSSTIDPIRTWEEWGSVSDLNNSGEILFSLEKASFSKRLNSKILLTRWKSEQGFQDIPSKILEKPYDLSDLIFEWSELQTDKIVLKPEFSFSGRHKILKFISIASEQWENSNLQKESSWFPCVAQPWVQRIYDFSCLYDFAIGVPTFLGSTIQICDEKGSYNGAYITSTKESEFFFFLLEPIVKKLSESFSPEYQGPVSIDGFEFNSQNIKKYKESAKPITDGLWEEFYSNFLNPFSSNKKETRLETIFPFLLCL
;
A
#
# COMPACT_ATOMS: atom_id res chain seq x y z
N MET A 1 6.53 -1.48 -6.50
CA MET A 1 7.73 -1.52 -7.38
C MET A 1 7.25 -1.17 -8.77
N ILE A 2 7.55 0.01 -9.32
CA ILE A 2 7.06 0.36 -10.67
C ILE A 2 8.21 0.86 -11.52
N LEU A 3 8.41 0.11 -12.61
CA LEU A 3 9.00 0.57 -13.85
C LEU A 3 8.06 1.63 -14.45
N GLN A 4 8.59 2.81 -14.73
CA GLN A 4 8.05 3.65 -15.79
C GLN A 4 9.22 4.24 -16.58
N THR A 5 9.40 3.72 -17.79
CA THR A 5 10.28 4.25 -18.82
C THR A 5 9.59 5.41 -19.52
N LYS A 6 9.76 6.63 -19.03
CA LYS A 6 9.69 7.81 -19.91
C LYS A 6 11.07 7.99 -20.51
N LYS A 7 11.17 8.20 -21.83
CA LYS A 7 12.45 8.48 -22.51
C LYS A 7 13.04 9.77 -21.93
N PHE A 8 13.95 9.66 -20.96
CA PHE A 8 14.67 10.79 -20.41
C PHE A 8 16.01 10.96 -21.14
N GLN A 9 16.07 11.94 -22.04
CA GLN A 9 17.35 12.53 -22.47
C GLN A 9 17.84 13.61 -21.48
N ARG A 10 17.40 13.57 -20.22
CA ARG A 10 17.84 14.47 -19.13
C ARG A 10 18.23 13.63 -17.90
N ILE A 11 19.27 14.04 -17.18
CA ILE A 11 19.76 13.34 -15.99
C ILE A 11 18.65 13.30 -14.94
N MET A 12 18.19 12.11 -14.60
CA MET A 12 17.18 11.90 -13.57
C MET A 12 17.87 11.56 -12.24
N THR A 13 17.49 12.27 -11.20
CA THR A 13 17.97 12.10 -9.82
C THR A 13 16.87 11.48 -8.98
N ARG A 14 17.16 10.33 -8.35
CA ARG A 14 16.19 9.59 -7.54
C ARG A 14 16.57 9.49 -6.07
N TYR A 15 15.56 9.57 -5.21
CA TYR A 15 15.68 9.28 -3.78
C TYR A 15 14.62 8.28 -3.32
N CYS A 16 15.08 7.17 -2.72
CA CYS A 16 14.25 6.08 -2.25
C CYS A 16 14.47 5.87 -0.75
N ARG A 17 13.40 5.74 0.03
CA ARG A 17 13.46 5.50 1.46
C ARG A 17 12.34 4.58 1.92
N PHE A 18 12.46 4.06 3.14
CA PHE A 18 11.45 3.21 3.73
C PHE A 18 10.11 3.93 3.81
N ASN A 19 9.05 3.18 3.53
CA ASN A 19 7.68 3.54 3.86
C ASN A 19 7.60 4.14 5.27
N GLY A 20 8.15 3.50 6.30
CA GLY A 20 8.14 4.02 7.69
C GLY A 20 8.62 5.47 7.89
N PHE A 21 9.44 6.01 6.99
CA PHE A 21 9.79 7.43 6.97
C PHE A 21 8.61 8.28 6.51
N PHE A 22 8.00 7.92 5.40
CA PHE A 22 6.89 8.64 4.78
C PHE A 22 5.76 8.95 5.78
N GLU A 23 5.30 8.00 6.60
CA GLU A 23 4.27 8.27 7.64
C GLU A 23 4.72 9.35 8.63
N GLU A 24 5.95 9.22 9.15
CA GLU A 24 6.48 10.19 10.11
C GLU A 24 6.75 11.54 9.47
N GLU A 25 7.14 11.58 8.20
CA GLU A 25 7.34 12.82 7.44
C GLU A 25 6.02 13.52 7.16
N LEU A 26 4.97 12.77 6.79
CA LEU A 26 3.61 13.30 6.66
C LEU A 26 3.10 13.86 8.00
N ARG A 27 3.38 13.16 9.10
CA ARG A 27 2.94 13.56 10.45
C ARG A 27 3.72 14.76 11.00
N SER A 28 5.04 14.78 10.81
CA SER A 28 5.93 15.83 11.35
C SER A 28 6.15 17.01 10.41
N SER A 29 5.74 16.90 9.15
CA SER A 29 6.06 17.85 8.08
C SER A 29 7.56 18.12 7.96
N HIS A 30 8.36 17.07 8.14
CA HIS A 30 9.81 17.14 8.13
C HIS A 30 10.37 15.97 7.34
N ILE A 31 11.34 16.20 6.45
CA ILE A 31 11.97 15.13 5.67
C ILE A 31 12.96 14.37 6.54
N ALA A 32 12.90 13.05 6.44
CA ALA A 32 13.82 12.09 7.00
C ALA A 32 14.17 12.35 8.47
N PRO A 33 13.27 12.00 9.41
CA PRO A 33 13.51 12.23 10.83
C PRO A 33 14.68 11.38 11.35
N GLU A 34 15.62 12.02 12.06
CA GLU A 34 16.89 11.44 12.53
C GLU A 34 16.71 10.07 13.23
N LYS A 35 15.61 9.89 13.97
CA LYS A 35 15.29 8.66 14.70
C LYS A 35 15.17 7.41 13.83
N LEU A 36 15.06 7.57 12.51
CA LEU A 36 14.90 6.48 11.56
C LEU A 36 16.15 6.22 10.70
N ASP A 37 17.19 7.07 10.77
CA ASP A 37 18.37 7.01 9.88
C ASP A 37 19.02 5.61 9.85
N LEU A 38 19.09 4.92 11.00
CA LEU A 38 19.69 3.59 11.12
C LEU A 38 18.89 2.45 10.47
N LYS A 39 17.61 2.66 10.13
CA LYS A 39 16.77 1.61 9.57
C LYS A 39 16.97 1.41 8.06
N ASN A 40 17.78 2.26 7.39
CA ASN A 40 17.76 2.39 5.93
C ASN A 40 18.71 1.49 5.11
N ARG A 41 19.80 0.99 5.71
CA ARG A 41 20.95 0.48 4.94
C ARG A 41 20.62 -0.68 3.98
N SER A 42 19.90 -1.69 4.46
CA SER A 42 19.63 -2.90 3.67
C SER A 42 18.67 -2.66 2.51
N LEU A 43 17.60 -1.86 2.68
CA LEU A 43 16.69 -1.59 1.56
C LEU A 43 17.24 -0.55 0.60
N GLU A 44 18.00 0.45 1.06
CA GLU A 44 18.64 1.42 0.17
C GLU A 44 19.57 0.72 -0.84
N THR A 45 20.33 -0.28 -0.37
CA THR A 45 21.16 -1.14 -1.22
C THR A 45 20.32 -1.91 -2.24
N LEU A 46 19.17 -2.47 -1.85
CA LEU A 46 18.26 -3.14 -2.80
C LEU A 46 17.66 -2.16 -3.82
N PHE A 47 17.25 -0.96 -3.41
CA PHE A 47 16.78 0.06 -4.34
C PHE A 47 17.87 0.46 -5.33
N PHE A 48 19.12 0.56 -4.87
CA PHE A 48 20.25 0.83 -5.74
C PHE A 48 20.46 -0.24 -6.82
N LEU A 49 20.31 -1.52 -6.47
CA LEU A 49 20.30 -2.61 -7.46
C LEU A 49 19.19 -2.44 -8.48
N PHE A 50 17.95 -2.35 -8.00
CA PHE A 50 16.78 -2.32 -8.88
C PHE A 50 16.80 -1.10 -9.80
N GLN A 51 17.22 0.04 -9.26
CA GLN A 51 17.35 1.26 -10.04
C GLN A 51 18.43 1.15 -11.11
N SER A 52 19.56 0.54 -10.78
CA SER A 52 20.64 0.28 -11.73
C SER A 52 20.20 -0.61 -12.88
N ILE A 53 19.41 -1.66 -12.59
CA ILE A 53 18.86 -2.56 -13.59
C ILE A 53 17.83 -1.84 -14.47
N CYS A 54 16.91 -1.09 -13.86
CA CYS A 54 15.77 -0.54 -14.59
C CYS A 54 16.10 0.76 -15.32
N ASN A 55 16.97 1.60 -14.76
CA ASN A 55 17.30 2.93 -15.29
C ASN A 55 18.78 3.27 -15.01
N PRO A 56 19.72 2.65 -15.72
CA PRO A 56 21.16 2.79 -15.47
C PRO A 56 21.70 4.23 -15.65
N SER A 57 20.99 5.08 -16.39
CA SER A 57 21.38 6.47 -16.65
C SER A 57 21.06 7.45 -15.50
N THR A 58 20.49 6.96 -14.40
CA THR A 58 20.06 7.79 -13.27
C THR A 58 21.18 8.04 -12.27
N ILE A 59 21.04 9.10 -11.48
CA ILE A 59 21.88 9.33 -10.30
C ILE A 59 21.03 9.04 -9.05
N GLN A 60 21.45 8.09 -8.23
CA GLN A 60 20.75 7.78 -6.99
C GLN A 60 21.40 8.48 -5.80
N PHE A 61 20.58 9.01 -4.90
CA PHE A 61 21.04 9.51 -3.62
C PHE A 61 21.00 8.41 -2.57
N LEU A 62 22.15 8.19 -1.93
CA LEU A 62 22.36 7.16 -0.91
C LEU A 62 22.82 7.81 0.39
N HIS A 63 22.40 7.31 1.54
CA HIS A 63 22.89 7.77 2.82
C HIS A 63 24.31 7.28 3.10
N GLU A 64 24.64 6.10 2.58
CA GLU A 64 25.92 5.44 2.82
C GLU A 64 26.50 4.85 1.55
N LEU A 65 27.79 4.51 1.61
CA LEU A 65 28.45 3.79 0.52
C LEU A 65 27.87 2.37 0.43
N PRO A 66 27.52 1.91 -0.79
CA PRO A 66 27.18 0.51 -1.00
C PRO A 66 28.31 -0.42 -0.56
N ASP A 67 27.96 -1.59 -0.02
CA ASP A 67 28.94 -2.60 0.36
C ASP A 67 29.73 -3.06 -0.89
N PRO A 68 31.08 -2.91 -0.93
CA PRO A 68 31.87 -3.27 -2.09
C PRO A 68 31.79 -4.75 -2.48
N SER A 69 31.59 -5.66 -1.52
CA SER A 69 31.45 -7.09 -1.78
C SER A 69 30.12 -7.41 -2.48
N TRP A 70 29.06 -6.70 -2.08
CA TRP A 70 27.74 -6.82 -2.70
C TRP A 70 27.72 -6.22 -4.11
N ILE A 71 28.39 -5.08 -4.31
CA ILE A 71 28.54 -4.47 -5.65
C ILE A 71 29.25 -5.45 -6.59
N ARG A 72 30.43 -5.95 -6.21
CA ARG A 72 31.19 -6.91 -7.02
C ARG A 72 30.38 -8.16 -7.34
N PHE A 73 29.65 -8.70 -6.36
CA PHE A 73 28.81 -9.88 -6.56
C PHE A 73 27.82 -9.72 -7.73
N TRP A 74 27.23 -8.53 -7.90
CA TRP A 74 26.30 -8.23 -8.98
C TRP A 74 26.99 -7.81 -10.28
N GLU A 75 28.11 -7.10 -10.19
CA GLU A 75 28.94 -6.78 -11.37
C GLU A 75 29.48 -8.05 -12.04
N ASP A 76 29.91 -9.04 -11.26
CA ASP A 76 30.34 -10.36 -11.74
C ASP A 76 29.21 -11.13 -12.45
N ARG A 77 27.95 -10.71 -12.25
CA ARG A 77 26.75 -11.25 -12.90
C ARG A 77 26.25 -10.37 -14.05
N GLY A 78 27.05 -9.39 -14.47
CA GLY A 78 26.76 -8.52 -15.61
C GLY A 78 25.86 -7.33 -15.29
N ILE A 79 25.62 -7.02 -14.01
CA ILE A 79 24.87 -5.81 -13.64
C ILE A 79 25.80 -4.60 -13.65
N GLN A 80 25.44 -3.57 -14.41
CA GLN A 80 26.10 -2.27 -14.35
C GLN A 80 25.33 -1.35 -13.40
N PHE A 81 26.00 -0.88 -12.35
CA PHE A 81 25.40 0.07 -11.41
C PHE A 81 25.26 1.47 -12.01
N CYS A 82 24.17 2.15 -11.69
CA CYS A 82 24.00 3.56 -12.00
C CYS A 82 24.91 4.42 -11.12
N ASN A 83 25.07 5.70 -11.48
CA ASN A 83 25.85 6.63 -10.66
C ASN A 83 25.12 6.93 -9.35
N PHE A 84 25.87 7.27 -8.30
CA PHE A 84 25.28 7.69 -7.03
C PHE A 84 25.99 8.90 -6.42
N GLN A 85 25.29 9.60 -5.53
CA GLN A 85 25.85 10.65 -4.67
C GLN A 85 25.46 10.38 -3.22
N LEU A 86 26.35 10.71 -2.29
CA LEU A 86 26.09 10.52 -0.86
C LEU A 86 25.32 11.71 -0.29
N LEU A 87 24.34 11.42 0.56
CA LEU A 87 23.63 12.42 1.35
C LEU A 87 24.28 12.55 2.72
N LYS A 88 24.48 13.79 3.15
CA LYS A 88 24.93 14.12 4.51
C LYS A 88 24.04 15.19 5.10
N ARG A 89 23.85 15.15 6.41
CA ARG A 89 23.18 16.25 7.11
C ARG A 89 24.10 17.46 7.18
N ASN A 90 23.60 18.62 6.79
CA ASN A 90 24.31 19.88 6.95
C ASN A 90 24.13 20.44 8.39
N SER A 91 24.66 21.63 8.66
CA SER A 91 24.57 22.26 9.99
C SER A 91 23.13 22.55 10.44
N LYS A 92 22.17 22.62 9.51
CA LYS A 92 20.73 22.75 9.79
C LYS A 92 20.03 21.40 9.94
N LYS A 93 20.78 20.30 9.97
CA LYS A 93 20.30 18.91 10.01
C LYS A 93 19.50 18.48 8.77
N ILE A 94 19.58 19.23 7.68
CA ILE A 94 18.92 18.92 6.40
C ILE A 94 19.83 18.02 5.58
N PHE A 95 19.27 16.99 4.92
CA PHE A 95 20.03 16.17 3.99
C PHE A 95 20.43 16.97 2.76
N GLN A 96 21.72 16.91 2.43
CA GLN A 96 22.34 17.58 1.32
C GLN A 96 23.28 16.62 0.58
N SER A 97 23.30 16.70 -0.75
CA SER A 97 24.30 15.97 -1.54
C SER A 97 25.72 16.39 -1.16
N SER A 98 26.61 15.42 -1.05
CA SER A 98 28.04 15.62 -0.78
C SER A 98 28.78 16.29 -1.93
N SER A 99 28.17 16.38 -3.10
CA SER A 99 28.75 16.90 -4.34
C SER A 99 27.80 17.87 -5.01
N THR A 100 28.33 18.71 -5.90
CA THR A 100 27.52 19.59 -6.73
C THR A 100 26.53 18.77 -7.55
N ILE A 101 25.27 19.22 -7.54
CA ILE A 101 24.19 18.62 -8.32
C ILE A 101 24.08 19.31 -9.69
N ASP A 102 23.62 18.57 -10.69
CA ASP A 102 23.39 19.15 -12.02
C ASP A 102 22.21 20.15 -11.97
N PRO A 103 22.38 21.39 -12.46
CA PRO A 103 21.27 22.35 -12.54
C PRO A 103 20.13 21.88 -13.46
N ILE A 104 20.42 21.08 -14.48
CA ILE A 104 19.45 20.50 -15.42
C ILE A 104 19.15 19.07 -15.00
N ARG A 105 18.18 18.92 -14.09
CA ARG A 105 17.80 17.63 -13.50
C ARG A 105 16.30 17.43 -13.44
N THR A 106 15.88 16.17 -13.36
CA THR A 106 14.54 15.77 -12.92
C THR A 106 14.65 15.12 -11.55
N TRP A 107 13.91 15.62 -10.56
CA TRP A 107 13.87 15.07 -9.20
C TRP A 107 12.69 14.12 -9.04
N GLU A 108 12.97 12.89 -8.67
CA GLU A 108 11.96 11.89 -8.31
C GLU A 108 12.24 11.34 -6.91
N GLU A 109 11.21 11.28 -6.08
CA GLU A 109 11.30 10.80 -4.71
C GLU A 109 10.14 9.85 -4.44
N TRP A 110 10.43 8.71 -3.82
CA TRP A 110 9.36 7.86 -3.33
C TRP A 110 8.59 8.56 -2.19
N GLY A 111 7.30 8.78 -2.43
CA GLY A 111 6.39 9.48 -1.54
C GLY A 111 6.07 10.89 -2.04
N SER A 112 6.95 11.46 -2.89
CA SER A 112 6.79 12.78 -3.51
C SER A 112 6.29 13.81 -2.49
N VAL A 113 7.14 14.15 -1.52
CA VAL A 113 6.89 15.12 -0.44
C VAL A 113 8.03 16.14 -0.31
N SER A 114 9.08 16.04 -1.12
CA SER A 114 10.21 16.96 -1.11
C SER A 114 10.57 17.52 -2.48
N ASP A 115 11.32 18.62 -2.40
CA ASP A 115 12.00 19.26 -3.51
C ASP A 115 13.52 19.21 -3.31
N LEU A 116 14.27 19.06 -4.40
CA LEU A 116 15.72 19.16 -4.41
C LEU A 116 16.13 20.54 -4.92
N ASN A 117 16.64 21.39 -4.04
CA ASN A 117 17.08 22.73 -4.42
C ASN A 117 18.47 22.71 -5.11
N ASN A 118 18.92 23.86 -5.61
CA ASN A 118 20.18 23.97 -6.38
C ASN A 118 21.45 23.76 -5.54
N SER A 119 21.39 23.88 -4.21
CA SER A 119 22.51 23.56 -3.32
C SER A 119 22.62 22.07 -3.00
N GLY A 120 21.71 21.22 -3.51
CA GLY A 120 21.70 19.80 -3.19
C GLY A 120 20.91 19.43 -1.95
N GLU A 121 20.20 20.39 -1.33
CA GLU A 121 19.39 20.14 -0.13
C GLU A 121 18.02 19.56 -0.51
N ILE A 122 17.60 18.54 0.23
CA ILE A 122 16.27 17.93 0.12
C ILE A 122 15.34 18.61 1.14
N LEU A 123 14.38 19.38 0.64
CA LEU A 123 13.50 20.22 1.45
C LEU A 123 12.08 19.70 1.44
N PHE A 124 11.40 19.72 2.58
CA PHE A 124 9.98 19.37 2.65
C PHE A 124 9.14 20.34 1.82
N SER A 125 8.23 19.80 1.02
CA SER A 125 7.37 20.55 0.12
C SER A 125 5.92 20.39 0.56
N LEU A 126 5.33 21.46 1.08
CA LEU A 126 3.95 21.44 1.61
C LEU A 126 2.92 21.05 0.55
N GLU A 127 3.10 21.53 -0.68
CA GLU A 127 2.22 21.24 -1.82
C GLU A 127 2.23 19.75 -2.16
N LYS A 128 3.43 19.22 -2.42
CA LYS A 128 3.66 17.80 -2.70
C LYS A 128 3.19 16.90 -1.56
N ALA A 129 3.48 17.28 -0.32
CA ALA A 129 3.03 16.54 0.86
C ALA A 129 1.51 16.55 1.02
N SER A 130 0.84 17.66 0.73
CA SER A 130 -0.63 17.74 0.78
C SER A 130 -1.26 16.81 -0.25
N PHE A 131 -0.72 16.81 -1.47
CA PHE A 131 -1.14 15.89 -2.51
C PHE A 131 -0.91 14.42 -2.11
N SER A 132 0.27 14.11 -1.59
CA SER A 132 0.64 12.76 -1.16
C SER A 132 -0.21 12.26 0.03
N LYS A 133 -0.53 13.14 1.00
CA LYS A 133 -1.50 12.85 2.07
C LYS A 133 -2.85 12.47 1.50
N ARG A 134 -3.37 13.24 0.55
CA ARG A 134 -4.67 12.95 -0.07
C ARG A 134 -4.71 11.54 -0.67
N LEU A 135 -3.67 11.18 -1.43
CA LEU A 135 -3.58 9.88 -2.09
C LEU A 135 -3.42 8.70 -1.12
N ASN A 136 -2.74 8.90 0.01
CA ASN A 136 -2.45 7.85 0.99
C ASN A 136 -3.43 7.82 2.17
N SER A 137 -4.47 8.67 2.16
CA SER A 137 -5.47 8.72 3.24
C SER A 137 -6.43 7.54 3.13
N LYS A 138 -6.34 6.62 4.11
CA LYS A 138 -7.29 5.50 4.24
C LYS A 138 -8.71 5.99 4.49
N ILE A 139 -8.87 7.15 5.12
CA ILE A 139 -10.17 7.75 5.40
C ILE A 139 -10.81 8.25 4.10
N LEU A 140 -10.09 9.06 3.31
CA LEU A 140 -10.59 9.56 2.02
C LEU A 140 -10.90 8.40 1.08
N LEU A 141 -10.02 7.41 1.04
CA LEU A 141 -10.25 6.23 0.22
C LEU A 141 -11.48 5.43 0.68
N THR A 142 -11.69 5.29 1.98
CA THR A 142 -12.88 4.59 2.50
C THR A 142 -14.17 5.33 2.13
N ARG A 143 -14.18 6.68 2.22
CA ARG A 143 -15.32 7.50 1.75
C ARG A 143 -15.57 7.27 0.26
N TRP A 144 -14.51 7.37 -0.54
CA TRP A 144 -14.59 7.16 -1.99
C TRP A 144 -15.12 5.76 -2.34
N LYS A 145 -14.59 4.69 -1.72
CA LYS A 145 -15.07 3.31 -1.95
C LYS A 145 -16.55 3.15 -1.61
N SER A 146 -17.00 3.75 -0.50
CA SER A 146 -18.41 3.74 -0.10
C SER A 146 -19.29 4.44 -1.14
N GLU A 147 -18.90 5.64 -1.59
CA GLU A 147 -19.63 6.41 -2.60
C GLU A 147 -19.70 5.71 -3.96
N GLN A 148 -18.66 4.96 -4.33
CA GLN A 148 -18.62 4.20 -5.58
C GLN A 148 -19.23 2.79 -5.47
N GLY A 149 -19.60 2.33 -4.27
CA GLY A 149 -20.11 0.99 -4.05
C GLY A 149 -19.04 -0.12 -4.17
N PHE A 150 -17.76 0.20 -3.98
CA PHE A 150 -16.63 -0.76 -4.01
C PHE A 150 -16.22 -1.25 -2.61
N GLN A 151 -17.19 -1.37 -1.71
CA GLN A 151 -16.95 -1.68 -0.31
C GLN A 151 -17.64 -2.98 0.09
N ASP A 152 -16.89 -4.07 -0.02
CA ASP A 152 -17.38 -5.43 0.24
C ASP A 152 -17.43 -5.82 1.72
N ILE A 153 -16.72 -5.06 2.57
CA ILE A 153 -16.72 -5.22 4.03
C ILE A 153 -17.12 -3.90 4.68
N PRO A 154 -18.01 -3.89 5.70
CA PRO A 154 -18.31 -2.67 6.43
C PRO A 154 -17.07 -2.02 6.97
N SER A 155 -17.03 -0.71 6.79
CA SER A 155 -15.94 0.12 7.24
C SER A 155 -16.58 1.36 7.83
N LYS A 156 -16.15 1.72 9.04
CA LYS A 156 -16.59 2.93 9.72
C LYS A 156 -15.39 3.82 9.93
N ILE A 157 -15.55 5.11 9.67
CA ILE A 157 -14.56 6.11 10.05
C ILE A 157 -14.88 6.53 11.48
N LEU A 158 -13.90 6.35 12.36
CA LEU A 158 -13.96 6.77 13.76
C LEU A 158 -13.07 8.00 13.91
N GLU A 159 -13.67 9.13 14.28
CA GLU A 159 -12.98 10.40 14.48
C GLU A 159 -12.40 10.49 15.90
N LYS A 160 -13.04 9.83 16.87
CA LYS A 160 -12.65 9.88 18.29
C LYS A 160 -12.73 8.51 18.96
N PRO A 161 -11.99 8.29 20.06
CA PRO A 161 -12.07 7.06 20.84
C PRO A 161 -13.48 6.65 21.27
N TYR A 162 -14.34 7.62 21.59
CA TYR A 162 -15.72 7.34 22.01
C TYR A 162 -16.59 6.74 20.90
N ASP A 163 -16.24 6.94 19.63
CA ASP A 163 -16.99 6.37 18.50
C ASP A 163 -16.92 4.83 18.48
N LEU A 164 -15.97 4.23 19.22
CA LEU A 164 -15.88 2.79 19.40
C LEU A 164 -17.13 2.23 20.10
N SER A 165 -17.73 2.93 21.06
CA SER A 165 -18.92 2.42 21.75
C SER A 165 -20.11 2.30 20.80
N ASP A 166 -20.30 3.30 19.95
CA ASP A 166 -21.37 3.34 18.97
C ASP A 166 -21.19 2.25 17.91
N LEU A 167 -19.95 2.01 17.50
CA LEU A 167 -19.60 0.95 16.57
C LEU A 167 -20.02 -0.43 17.08
N ILE A 168 -19.83 -0.74 18.37
CA ILE A 168 -20.21 -2.03 18.96
C ILE A 168 -21.70 -2.27 18.83
N PHE A 169 -22.48 -1.24 19.15
CA PHE A 169 -23.93 -1.34 19.08
C PHE A 169 -24.38 -1.57 17.64
N GLU A 170 -23.86 -0.77 16.70
CA GLU A 170 -24.12 -0.88 15.26
C GLU A 170 -23.73 -2.26 14.71
N TRP A 171 -22.61 -2.81 15.19
CA TRP A 171 -22.02 -4.04 14.65
C TRP A 171 -22.32 -5.30 15.46
N SER A 172 -23.19 -5.20 16.46
CA SER A 172 -23.56 -6.32 17.34
C SER A 172 -24.10 -7.53 16.57
N GLU A 173 -24.82 -7.29 15.47
CA GLU A 173 -25.37 -8.35 14.61
C GLU A 173 -24.35 -8.97 13.65
N LEU A 174 -23.16 -8.37 13.48
CA LEU A 174 -22.16 -8.85 12.52
C LEU A 174 -21.47 -10.14 12.98
N GLN A 175 -21.61 -10.51 14.26
CA GLN A 175 -20.98 -11.69 14.85
C GLN A 175 -19.47 -11.79 14.59
N THR A 176 -18.79 -10.65 14.44
CA THR A 176 -17.34 -10.62 14.26
C THR A 176 -16.63 -10.82 15.59
N ASP A 177 -15.64 -11.70 15.64
CA ASP A 177 -14.84 -11.92 16.85
C ASP A 177 -13.88 -10.75 17.13
N LYS A 178 -13.44 -10.06 16.07
CA LYS A 178 -12.44 -9.00 16.16
C LYS A 178 -12.75 -7.84 15.22
N ILE A 179 -12.25 -6.67 15.58
CA ILE A 179 -12.22 -5.48 14.72
C ILE A 179 -10.78 -5.05 14.52
N VAL A 180 -10.52 -4.43 13.38
CA VAL A 180 -9.22 -3.83 13.04
C VAL A 180 -9.38 -2.34 12.90
N LEU A 181 -8.56 -1.60 13.65
CA LEU A 181 -8.41 -0.16 13.52
C LEU A 181 -7.18 0.14 12.68
N LYS A 182 -7.38 0.91 11.61
CA LYS A 182 -6.35 1.35 10.67
C LYS A 182 -6.22 2.88 10.76
N PRO A 183 -5.16 3.42 11.40
CA PRO A 183 -4.90 4.87 11.37
C PRO A 183 -4.74 5.37 9.95
N GLU A 184 -5.13 6.62 9.70
CA GLU A 184 -5.23 7.22 8.36
C GLU A 184 -3.98 6.99 7.49
N PHE A 185 -2.78 7.24 8.03
CA PHE A 185 -1.51 7.19 7.29
C PHE A 185 -0.56 6.05 7.72
N SER A 186 -1.10 5.00 8.37
CA SER A 186 -0.29 3.89 8.89
C SER A 186 0.15 2.88 7.81
N PHE A 187 1.28 2.19 8.04
CA PHE A 187 1.73 1.05 7.22
C PHE A 187 1.14 -0.30 7.62
N SER A 188 1.28 -1.28 6.71
CA SER A 188 1.01 -2.69 6.98
C SER A 188 1.66 -3.14 8.30
N GLY A 189 0.89 -3.84 9.15
CA GLY A 189 1.33 -4.32 10.46
C GLY A 189 1.25 -3.30 11.60
N ARG A 190 0.97 -2.02 11.34
CA ARG A 190 0.65 -1.03 12.39
C ARG A 190 -0.84 -0.86 12.61
N HIS A 191 -1.64 -1.88 12.33
CA HIS A 191 -3.07 -1.89 12.63
C HIS A 191 -3.29 -2.45 14.04
N LYS A 192 -4.38 -2.03 14.69
CA LYS A 192 -4.76 -2.56 16.00
C LYS A 192 -5.89 -3.56 15.85
N ILE A 193 -5.66 -4.80 16.25
CA ILE A 193 -6.71 -5.83 16.29
C ILE A 193 -7.28 -5.90 17.71
N LEU A 194 -8.58 -5.70 17.84
CA LEU A 194 -9.29 -5.71 19.12
C LEU A 194 -10.34 -6.82 19.12
N LYS A 195 -10.55 -7.50 20.25
CA LYS A 195 -11.62 -8.50 20.37
C LYS A 195 -12.95 -7.79 20.59
N PHE A 196 -13.99 -8.15 19.83
CA PHE A 196 -15.28 -7.48 19.89
C PHE A 196 -15.95 -7.57 21.28
N ILE A 197 -15.81 -8.72 21.95
CA ILE A 197 -16.42 -8.96 23.28
C ILE A 197 -15.71 -8.18 24.40
N SER A 198 -14.38 -8.04 24.36
CA SER A 198 -13.64 -7.30 25.41
C SER A 198 -14.02 -5.83 25.43
N ILE A 199 -14.30 -5.30 24.24
CA ILE A 199 -14.76 -3.95 24.00
C ILE A 199 -16.18 -3.72 24.56
N ALA A 200 -17.06 -4.71 24.44
CA ALA A 200 -18.45 -4.63 24.93
C ALA A 200 -18.57 -4.83 26.45
N SER A 201 -17.64 -5.60 27.05
CA SER A 201 -17.64 -5.91 28.49
C SER A 201 -16.86 -4.90 29.33
N GLU A 202 -15.82 -4.29 28.77
CA GLU A 202 -15.10 -3.22 29.43
C GLU A 202 -15.85 -1.93 29.18
N GLN A 203 -16.43 -1.32 30.22
CA GLN A 203 -16.56 0.14 30.22
C GLN A 203 -15.14 0.64 29.95
N TRP A 204 -14.86 1.08 28.72
CA TRP A 204 -13.52 1.50 28.31
C TRP A 204 -13.14 2.73 29.15
N GLU A 205 -12.59 2.48 30.34
CA GLU A 205 -12.35 3.50 31.33
C GLU A 205 -11.39 4.56 30.76
N ASN A 206 -11.61 5.81 31.18
CA ASN A 206 -10.90 7.00 30.69
C ASN A 206 -9.36 6.89 30.65
N SER A 207 -8.76 5.96 31.39
CA SER A 207 -7.32 5.73 31.48
C SER A 207 -6.71 5.08 30.22
N ASN A 208 -7.46 4.24 29.48
CA ASN A 208 -7.01 3.66 28.20
C ASN A 208 -7.20 4.64 27.03
N LEU A 209 -8.18 5.55 27.11
CA LEU A 209 -8.51 6.50 26.03
C LEU A 209 -7.37 7.47 25.69
N GLN A 210 -6.59 7.91 26.69
CA GLN A 210 -5.48 8.84 26.44
C GLN A 210 -4.34 8.21 25.62
N LYS A 211 -3.99 6.94 25.90
CA LYS A 211 -2.98 6.20 25.12
C LYS A 211 -3.48 5.89 23.71
N GLU A 212 -4.79 5.67 23.57
CA GLU A 212 -5.41 5.29 22.31
C GLU A 212 -5.77 6.47 21.41
N SER A 213 -5.81 7.70 21.94
CA SER A 213 -6.05 8.93 21.14
C SER A 213 -5.14 9.06 19.91
N SER A 214 -3.91 8.56 20.00
CA SER A 214 -2.93 8.57 18.89
C SER A 214 -3.33 7.74 17.67
N TRP A 215 -4.32 6.85 17.81
CA TRP A 215 -4.83 6.01 16.73
C TRP A 215 -5.95 6.68 15.93
N PHE A 216 -6.54 7.75 16.45
CA PHE A 216 -7.67 8.44 15.83
C PHE A 216 -7.20 9.69 15.08
N PRO A 217 -7.83 10.03 13.93
CA PRO A 217 -8.93 9.31 13.31
C PRO A 217 -8.47 8.01 12.61
N CYS A 218 -9.36 7.01 12.54
CA CYS A 218 -9.06 5.71 11.93
C CYS A 218 -10.24 5.12 11.17
N VAL A 219 -9.94 4.10 10.38
CA VAL A 219 -10.94 3.22 9.76
C VAL A 219 -11.05 1.95 10.58
N ALA A 220 -12.25 1.64 11.05
CA ALA A 220 -12.60 0.37 11.67
C ALA A 220 -13.16 -0.58 10.61
N GLN A 221 -12.76 -1.85 10.66
CA GLN A 221 -13.27 -2.94 9.81
C GLN A 221 -13.40 -4.23 10.64
N PRO A 222 -14.39 -5.10 10.42
CA PRO A 222 -14.40 -6.42 11.02
C PRO A 222 -13.19 -7.23 10.52
N TRP A 223 -12.61 -8.04 11.40
CA TRP A 223 -11.59 -8.99 11.00
C TRP A 223 -12.25 -10.20 10.36
N VAL A 224 -11.81 -10.53 9.15
CA VAL A 224 -12.33 -11.68 8.42
C VAL A 224 -11.24 -12.71 8.23
N GLN A 225 -11.63 -13.98 8.18
CA GLN A 225 -10.73 -15.05 7.79
C GLN A 225 -10.45 -14.97 6.29
N ARG A 226 -9.21 -14.61 5.96
CA ARG A 226 -8.73 -14.48 4.58
C ARG A 226 -8.30 -15.84 4.04
N ILE A 227 -8.53 -16.05 2.75
CA ILE A 227 -8.07 -17.22 2.01
C ILE A 227 -6.66 -16.95 1.46
N TYR A 228 -6.49 -15.81 0.79
CA TYR A 228 -5.19 -15.27 0.41
C TYR A 228 -5.27 -13.75 0.25
N ASP A 229 -4.11 -13.12 0.34
CA ASP A 229 -3.91 -11.70 0.10
C ASP A 229 -3.24 -11.55 -1.28
N PHE A 230 -3.55 -10.48 -2.01
CA PHE A 230 -2.95 -10.20 -3.31
C PHE A 230 -2.58 -8.73 -3.43
N SER A 231 -1.68 -8.45 -4.38
CA SER A 231 -1.29 -7.08 -4.74
C SER A 231 -1.11 -6.99 -6.24
N CYS A 232 -1.82 -6.05 -6.85
CA CYS A 232 -1.82 -5.79 -8.28
C CYS A 232 -1.16 -4.45 -8.57
N LEU A 233 -0.27 -4.47 -9.54
CA LEU A 233 0.56 -3.34 -9.88
C LEU A 233 0.03 -2.65 -11.14
N TYR A 234 -0.17 -1.34 -11.06
CA TYR A 234 -0.63 -0.52 -12.17
C TYR A 234 0.24 0.71 -12.34
N ASP A 235 0.50 1.10 -13.58
CA ASP A 235 1.13 2.38 -13.90
C ASP A 235 0.08 3.34 -14.45
N PHE A 236 -0.06 4.50 -13.81
CA PHE A 236 -1.03 5.52 -14.22
C PHE A 236 -0.32 6.53 -15.13
N ALA A 237 -0.54 6.41 -16.43
CA ALA A 237 -0.03 7.37 -17.41
C ALA A 237 -1.19 8.26 -17.87
N ILE A 238 -1.22 9.52 -17.42
CA ILE A 238 -2.24 10.52 -17.82
C ILE A 238 -3.67 9.94 -17.71
N GLY A 239 -4.05 9.48 -16.52
CA GLY A 239 -5.39 8.92 -16.26
C GLY A 239 -5.67 7.55 -16.90
N VAL A 240 -4.73 6.98 -17.66
CA VAL A 240 -4.85 5.63 -18.23
C VAL A 240 -4.11 4.62 -17.34
N PRO A 241 -4.84 3.74 -16.63
CA PRO A 241 -4.22 2.69 -15.84
C PRO A 241 -3.71 1.56 -16.74
N THR A 242 -2.43 1.22 -16.62
CA THR A 242 -1.80 0.09 -17.32
C THR A 242 -1.43 -0.99 -16.31
N PHE A 243 -1.97 -2.20 -16.45
CA PHE A 243 -1.63 -3.32 -15.57
C PHE A 243 -0.21 -3.84 -15.85
N LEU A 244 0.58 -4.01 -14.79
CA LEU A 244 1.98 -4.45 -14.86
C LEU A 244 2.22 -5.87 -14.33
N GLY A 245 1.29 -6.41 -13.55
CA GLY A 245 1.37 -7.74 -12.98
C GLY A 245 0.79 -7.81 -11.58
N SER A 246 0.74 -9.02 -11.02
CA SER A 246 0.22 -9.24 -9.67
C SER A 246 1.02 -10.27 -8.90
N THR A 247 0.90 -10.18 -7.57
CA THR A 247 1.48 -11.10 -6.62
C THR A 247 0.42 -11.61 -5.67
N ILE A 248 0.62 -12.84 -5.18
CA ILE A 248 -0.11 -13.36 -4.02
C ILE A 248 0.81 -13.23 -2.81
N GLN A 249 0.29 -12.59 -1.77
CA GLN A 249 0.97 -12.35 -0.51
C GLN A 249 0.67 -13.50 0.45
N ILE A 250 1.74 -14.05 1.02
CA ILE A 250 1.68 -15.14 1.99
C ILE A 250 1.66 -14.50 3.37
N CYS A 251 0.49 -14.50 4.01
CA CYS A 251 0.29 -13.99 5.35
C CYS A 251 0.02 -15.13 6.34
N ASP A 252 0.46 -15.00 7.59
CA ASP A 252 0.01 -15.90 8.66
C ASP A 252 -1.43 -15.57 9.11
N GLU A 253 -2.00 -16.39 10.00
CA GLU A 253 -3.35 -16.22 10.54
C GLU A 253 -3.54 -14.91 11.35
N LYS A 254 -2.45 -14.24 11.73
CA LYS A 254 -2.45 -12.95 12.42
C LYS A 254 -2.33 -11.78 11.44
N GLY A 255 -2.20 -12.06 10.14
CA GLY A 255 -1.98 -11.06 9.09
C GLY A 255 -0.52 -10.60 8.96
N SER A 256 0.45 -11.35 9.51
CA SER A 256 1.88 -11.06 9.36
C SER A 256 2.36 -11.54 8.00
N TYR A 257 3.05 -10.67 7.26
CA TYR A 257 3.63 -11.00 5.95
C TYR A 257 4.85 -11.94 6.09
N ASN A 258 4.80 -13.06 5.37
CA ASN A 258 5.87 -14.08 5.33
C ASN A 258 6.55 -14.17 3.94
N GLY A 259 5.98 -13.56 2.91
CA GLY A 259 6.54 -13.59 1.56
C GLY A 259 5.50 -13.30 0.49
N ALA A 260 5.92 -13.33 -0.76
CA ALA A 260 5.04 -13.20 -1.91
C ALA A 260 5.56 -14.04 -3.06
N TYR A 261 4.67 -14.53 -3.92
CA TYR A 261 5.05 -15.11 -5.21
C TYR A 261 4.42 -14.32 -6.36
N ILE A 262 5.14 -14.29 -7.48
CA ILE A 262 4.66 -13.69 -8.72
C ILE A 262 3.65 -14.65 -9.33
N THR A 263 2.47 -14.14 -9.63
CA THR A 263 1.38 -14.93 -10.20
C THR A 263 1.72 -15.43 -11.60
N SER A 264 1.11 -16.54 -11.98
CA SER A 264 1.07 -17.00 -13.38
C SER A 264 0.26 -16.04 -14.25
N THR A 265 0.42 -16.14 -15.57
CA THR A 265 -0.35 -15.32 -16.53
C THR A 265 -1.85 -15.43 -16.31
N LYS A 266 -2.37 -16.64 -16.05
CA LYS A 266 -3.81 -16.88 -15.81
C LYS A 266 -4.32 -16.22 -14.53
N GLU A 267 -3.56 -16.33 -13.44
CA GLU A 267 -3.87 -15.64 -12.18
C GLU A 267 -3.81 -14.11 -12.35
N SER A 268 -2.81 -13.60 -13.06
CA SER A 268 -2.69 -12.18 -13.41
C SER A 268 -3.89 -11.67 -14.23
N GLU A 269 -4.32 -12.41 -15.25
CA GLU A 269 -5.50 -12.08 -16.07
C GLU A 269 -6.77 -12.04 -15.22
N PHE A 270 -6.95 -13.03 -14.32
CA PHE A 270 -8.07 -13.05 -13.38
C PHE A 270 -8.12 -11.77 -12.54
N PHE A 271 -7.01 -11.38 -11.91
CA PHE A 271 -6.96 -10.16 -11.11
C PHE A 271 -7.16 -8.89 -11.94
N PHE A 272 -6.63 -8.84 -13.17
CA PHE A 272 -6.84 -7.73 -14.09
C PHE A 272 -8.34 -7.51 -14.35
N PHE A 273 -9.07 -8.55 -14.76
CA PHE A 273 -10.51 -8.42 -15.05
C PHE A 273 -11.33 -8.09 -13.80
N LEU A 274 -10.98 -8.68 -12.65
CA LEU A 274 -11.64 -8.40 -11.38
C LEU A 274 -11.50 -6.92 -10.99
N LEU A 275 -10.32 -6.34 -11.14
CA LEU A 275 -10.02 -4.99 -10.65
C LEU A 275 -10.25 -3.89 -11.70
N GLU A 276 -10.37 -4.21 -12.98
CA GLU A 276 -10.47 -3.23 -14.07
C GLU A 276 -11.53 -2.13 -13.82
N PRO A 277 -12.78 -2.44 -13.39
CA PRO A 277 -13.80 -1.42 -13.14
C PRO A 277 -13.39 -0.46 -12.02
N ILE A 278 -12.73 -0.99 -10.98
CA ILE A 278 -12.28 -0.24 -9.81
C ILE A 278 -11.13 0.69 -10.21
N VAL A 279 -10.14 0.16 -10.94
CA VAL A 279 -8.95 0.92 -11.31
C VAL A 279 -9.29 2.07 -12.25
N LYS A 280 -10.15 1.83 -13.24
CA LYS A 280 -10.66 2.87 -14.14
C LYS A 280 -11.35 3.98 -13.35
N LYS A 281 -12.22 3.61 -12.41
CA LYS A 281 -12.92 4.61 -11.60
C LYS A 281 -11.98 5.37 -10.67
N LEU A 282 -10.98 4.69 -10.11
CA LEU A 282 -9.95 5.28 -9.26
C LEU A 282 -9.17 6.36 -10.03
N SER A 283 -8.72 6.05 -11.25
CA SER A 283 -7.98 6.99 -12.10
C SER A 283 -8.85 8.14 -12.61
N GLU A 284 -10.16 7.97 -12.72
CA GLU A 284 -11.06 9.04 -13.17
C GLU A 284 -11.48 10.01 -12.06
N SER A 285 -11.65 9.52 -10.83
CA SER A 285 -12.39 10.27 -9.80
C SER A 285 -11.62 10.51 -8.50
N PHE A 286 -10.76 9.57 -8.08
CA PHE A 286 -10.00 9.73 -6.84
C PHE A 286 -8.68 10.45 -7.08
N SER A 287 -7.98 10.07 -8.16
CA SER A 287 -6.64 10.56 -8.46
C SER A 287 -6.44 10.92 -9.95
N PRO A 288 -7.33 11.71 -10.58
CA PRO A 288 -7.21 12.08 -12.00
C PRO A 288 -5.91 12.78 -12.38
N GLU A 289 -5.28 13.47 -11.44
CA GLU A 289 -4.02 14.16 -11.64
C GLU A 289 -2.78 13.32 -11.30
N TYR A 290 -2.94 12.13 -10.72
CA TYR A 290 -1.82 11.28 -10.33
C TYR A 290 -1.18 10.63 -11.57
N GLN A 291 0.15 10.57 -11.55
CA GLN A 291 0.93 9.88 -12.55
C GLN A 291 1.98 9.01 -11.87
N GLY A 292 2.10 7.79 -12.39
CA GLY A 292 3.12 6.84 -11.99
C GLY A 292 2.56 5.69 -11.15
N PRO A 293 3.33 5.21 -10.16
CA PRO A 293 3.08 3.94 -9.54
C PRO A 293 1.80 3.79 -8.70
N VAL A 294 0.93 2.81 -8.99
CA VAL A 294 -0.14 2.39 -8.08
C VAL A 294 -0.05 0.90 -7.74
N SER A 295 -0.10 0.59 -6.44
CA SER A 295 -0.34 -0.76 -5.93
C SER A 295 -1.78 -0.84 -5.48
N ILE A 296 -2.46 -1.92 -5.87
CA ILE A 296 -3.83 -2.22 -5.46
C ILE A 296 -3.80 -3.54 -4.73
N ASP A 297 -3.92 -3.47 -3.41
CA ASP A 297 -3.91 -4.66 -2.58
C ASP A 297 -5.34 -5.11 -2.31
N GLY A 298 -5.50 -6.38 -2.00
CA GLY A 298 -6.78 -6.94 -1.64
C GLY A 298 -6.64 -8.31 -1.06
N PHE A 299 -7.77 -8.91 -0.69
CA PHE A 299 -7.79 -10.27 -0.21
C PHE A 299 -9.12 -10.94 -0.52
N GLU A 300 -9.04 -12.26 -0.68
CA GLU A 300 -10.21 -13.13 -0.73
C GLU A 300 -10.53 -13.61 0.69
N PHE A 301 -11.81 -13.75 1.03
CA PHE A 301 -12.24 -14.18 2.36
C PHE A 301 -13.50 -15.05 2.30
N ASN A 302 -13.71 -15.88 3.32
CA ASN A 302 -14.90 -16.74 3.38
C ASN A 302 -16.14 -15.92 3.82
N SER A 303 -17.14 -15.89 2.95
CA SER A 303 -18.41 -15.17 3.17
C SER A 303 -19.29 -15.76 4.26
N GLN A 304 -19.05 -16.99 4.72
CA GLN A 304 -19.79 -17.59 5.84
C GLN A 304 -19.53 -16.86 7.18
N ASN A 305 -18.46 -16.07 7.27
CA ASN A 305 -18.19 -15.12 8.36
C ASN A 305 -18.96 -13.78 8.21
N ILE A 306 -19.75 -13.65 7.14
CA ILE A 306 -20.44 -12.45 6.64
C ILE A 306 -21.89 -12.89 6.29
N LYS A 307 -22.54 -13.66 7.17
CA LYS A 307 -23.82 -14.36 6.86
C LYS A 307 -25.03 -13.45 6.58
N LYS A 308 -24.90 -12.13 6.50
CA LYS A 308 -26.05 -11.21 6.32
C LYS A 308 -25.77 -9.88 5.59
N TYR A 309 -24.84 -9.83 4.63
CA TYR A 309 -24.55 -8.58 3.90
C TYR A 309 -25.21 -8.43 2.52
N LYS A 310 -25.84 -9.49 2.00
CA LYS A 310 -26.41 -9.49 0.64
C LYS A 310 -27.71 -8.68 0.48
N GLU A 311 -28.25 -8.09 1.54
CA GLU A 311 -29.49 -7.30 1.44
C GLU A 311 -29.26 -5.81 1.16
N SER A 312 -28.02 -5.30 1.26
CA SER A 312 -27.71 -3.86 1.07
C SER A 312 -26.74 -3.53 -0.07
N ALA A 313 -26.02 -4.52 -0.63
CA ALA A 313 -25.16 -4.31 -1.80
C ALA A 313 -25.75 -5.04 -3.01
N LYS A 314 -26.24 -4.29 -4.01
CA LYS A 314 -26.58 -4.87 -5.32
C LYS A 314 -25.28 -5.41 -5.94
N PRO A 315 -25.15 -6.71 -6.20
CA PRO A 315 -23.97 -7.22 -6.89
C PRO A 315 -23.95 -6.63 -8.30
N ILE A 316 -22.89 -5.87 -8.59
CA ILE A 316 -22.52 -5.55 -9.96
C ILE A 316 -21.89 -6.84 -10.47
N THR A 317 -22.61 -7.64 -11.25
CA THR A 317 -22.06 -8.41 -12.37
C THR A 317 -23.10 -9.38 -12.95
N ASP A 318 -23.50 -9.11 -14.19
CA ASP A 318 -24.25 -10.03 -15.03
C ASP A 318 -23.30 -11.10 -15.60
N GLY A 319 -23.54 -12.36 -15.23
CA GLY A 319 -23.39 -13.55 -16.09
C GLY A 319 -22.01 -14.07 -16.50
N LEU A 320 -20.92 -13.30 -16.43
CA LEU A 320 -19.59 -13.76 -16.90
C LEU A 320 -18.77 -14.55 -15.85
N TRP A 321 -19.25 -14.62 -14.61
CA TRP A 321 -18.49 -15.16 -13.47
C TRP A 321 -18.52 -16.69 -13.35
N GLU A 322 -19.63 -17.35 -13.67
CA GLU A 322 -19.79 -18.80 -13.38
C GLU A 322 -18.93 -19.71 -14.28
N GLU A 323 -18.63 -19.28 -15.51
CA GLU A 323 -17.86 -20.08 -16.48
C GLU A 323 -16.35 -20.03 -16.25
N PHE A 324 -15.82 -18.91 -15.72
CA PHE A 324 -14.39 -18.77 -15.43
C PHE A 324 -14.00 -19.42 -14.09
N TYR A 325 -14.87 -19.32 -13.08
CA TYR A 325 -14.61 -19.83 -11.73
C TYR A 325 -14.54 -21.36 -11.66
N SER A 326 -15.41 -22.04 -12.41
CA SER A 326 -15.49 -23.52 -12.46
C SER A 326 -14.23 -24.17 -13.05
N ASN A 327 -13.44 -23.44 -13.83
CA ASN A 327 -12.18 -23.90 -14.41
C ASN A 327 -10.94 -23.57 -13.56
N PHE A 328 -11.03 -22.60 -12.64
CA PHE A 328 -9.89 -22.16 -11.81
C PHE A 328 -9.61 -23.09 -10.62
N LEU A 329 -10.64 -23.68 -10.02
CA LEU A 329 -10.53 -24.60 -8.87
C LEU A 329 -10.26 -26.08 -9.26
N ASN A 330 -10.25 -26.39 -10.56
CA ASN A 330 -10.23 -27.78 -11.06
C ASN A 330 -8.85 -28.46 -11.27
N PRO A 331 -7.71 -28.03 -10.70
CA PRO A 331 -6.56 -28.93 -10.55
C PRO A 331 -6.57 -29.71 -9.22
N PHE A 332 -7.38 -29.32 -8.23
CA PHE A 332 -7.28 -29.86 -6.85
C PHE A 332 -8.42 -30.81 -6.43
N SER A 333 -9.31 -31.23 -7.35
CA SER A 333 -10.51 -32.02 -7.02
C SER A 333 -10.47 -33.47 -7.54
N SER A 334 -9.37 -34.21 -7.33
CA SER A 334 -9.43 -35.68 -7.46
C SER A 334 -10.04 -36.30 -6.20
N ASN A 335 -11.35 -36.11 -6.01
CA ASN A 335 -12.26 -37.11 -5.43
C ASN A 335 -13.68 -36.52 -5.35
N LYS A 336 -14.56 -37.01 -6.23
CA LYS A 336 -16.01 -36.78 -6.16
C LYS A 336 -16.56 -37.31 -4.84
N LYS A 337 -17.03 -36.40 -3.98
CA LYS A 337 -18.24 -36.60 -3.17
C LYS A 337 -19.05 -35.32 -3.19
N GLU A 338 -20.34 -35.47 -3.47
CA GLU A 338 -21.33 -34.41 -3.49
C GLU A 338 -21.30 -33.62 -2.17
N THR A 339 -20.91 -32.36 -2.25
CA THR A 339 -21.16 -31.37 -1.21
C THR A 339 -21.83 -30.17 -1.84
N ARG A 340 -22.91 -29.73 -1.19
CA ARG A 340 -23.81 -28.64 -1.56
C ARG A 340 -23.06 -27.42 -2.09
N LEU A 341 -23.61 -26.82 -3.16
CA LEU A 341 -23.24 -25.52 -3.71
C LEU A 341 -23.07 -24.48 -2.58
N GLU A 342 -21.83 -24.23 -2.19
CA GLU A 342 -21.46 -23.09 -1.34
C GLU A 342 -21.29 -21.87 -2.24
N THR A 343 -22.15 -20.88 -2.04
CA THR A 343 -22.14 -19.63 -2.81
C THR A 343 -20.99 -18.73 -2.34
N ILE A 344 -19.90 -18.70 -3.10
CA ILE A 344 -18.70 -17.84 -2.91
C ILE A 344 -19.00 -16.41 -3.39
N PHE A 345 -18.80 -15.36 -2.57
CA PHE A 345 -18.67 -13.90 -2.87
C PHE A 345 -18.65 -13.12 -1.53
N PRO A 346 -17.89 -12.03 -1.26
CA PRO A 346 -17.16 -11.03 -2.11
C PRO A 346 -15.66 -10.72 -1.71
N PHE A 347 -15.00 -9.67 -2.25
CA PHE A 347 -13.54 -9.35 -2.14
C PHE A 347 -13.26 -7.98 -1.49
N LEU A 348 -12.24 -7.77 -0.62
CA LEU A 348 -11.94 -6.40 -0.14
C LEU A 348 -10.73 -5.77 -0.86
N LEU A 349 -10.93 -4.56 -1.41
CA LEU A 349 -9.85 -3.67 -1.87
C LEU A 349 -9.19 -2.90 -0.70
N CYS A 350 -7.89 -3.04 -0.54
CA CYS A 350 -7.04 -2.18 0.28
C CYS A 350 -6.05 -1.46 -0.65
N LEU A 351 -6.19 -0.14 -0.85
CA LEU A 351 -5.08 0.64 -1.40
C LEU A 351 -4.19 1.14 -0.26
#